data_AF-A0AAD7A6V2-F1
#
_entry.id   AF-A0AAD7A6V2-F1
#
_cell.length_a   1.000
_cell.length_b   1.000
_cell.length_c   1.000
_cell.angle_alpha   90.00
_cell.angle_beta   90.00
_cell.angle_gamma   90.00
#
_symmetry.space_group_name_H-M   'P 1'
#
loop_
_entity.id
_entity.type
_entity.pdbx_description
1 polymer ?
#
loop_
_entity_poly.entity_id
_entity_poly.type
_entity_poly.pdbx_seq_one_letter_code
_entity_poly.pdbx_strand_id
1 'polypeptide(L)'
;MTPALDLPTEIILEVVHFLELADTISLIQTCSYLYALSGQRSFWISVLETTRMKSPIACPPHADLSRFPLETLKSLVFSWKKLQYNWNQDFPQIVGPVTSTCFGTPLEILGSVQGTGILVLAMEDSVLCWDYKLAAPLPFPAIETGSVGSISFIERPGIYCIALKANMGTLLRTQIRSDDRT
;
A
#
# COMPACT_ATOMS: atom_id res chain seq x y z
N MET A 1 -4.78 42.75 -0.35
CA MET A 1 -5.83 41.73 -0.52
C MET A 1 -5.91 41.41 -2.00
N THR A 2 -5.19 40.40 -2.45
CA THR A 2 -5.29 39.95 -3.85
C THR A 2 -6.51 39.03 -3.98
N PRO A 3 -7.39 39.24 -4.97
CA PRO A 3 -8.56 38.39 -5.24
C PRO A 3 -8.07 37.09 -5.89
N ALA A 4 -7.36 36.27 -5.12
CA ALA A 4 -6.42 35.32 -5.68
C ALA A 4 -7.07 34.07 -6.29
N LEU A 5 -8.40 33.93 -6.29
CA LEU A 5 -9.22 33.03 -7.12
C LEU A 5 -10.62 33.05 -6.49
N ASP A 6 -11.56 33.80 -7.06
CA ASP A 6 -12.98 33.75 -6.63
C ASP A 6 -13.66 32.50 -7.24
N LEU A 7 -12.94 31.38 -7.22
CA LEU A 7 -13.41 30.11 -7.75
C LEU A 7 -14.01 29.25 -6.63
N PRO A 8 -15.13 28.56 -6.88
CA PRO A 8 -15.66 27.56 -5.98
C PRO A 8 -14.63 26.46 -5.70
N THR A 9 -14.60 25.97 -4.45
CA THR A 9 -13.67 24.92 -3.99
C THR A 9 -13.77 23.67 -4.88
N GLU A 10 -14.97 23.36 -5.33
CA GLU A 10 -15.30 22.20 -6.16
C GLU A 10 -14.56 22.25 -7.51
N ILE A 11 -14.46 23.43 -8.12
CA ILE A 11 -13.73 23.59 -9.39
C ILE A 11 -12.23 23.38 -9.17
N ILE A 12 -11.69 23.81 -8.03
CA ILE A 12 -10.28 23.60 -7.70
C ILE A 12 -10.01 22.11 -7.47
N LEU A 13 -10.91 21.41 -6.77
CA LEU A 13 -10.82 19.96 -6.60
C LEU A 13 -10.87 19.21 -7.94
N GLU A 14 -11.69 19.69 -8.88
CA GLU A 14 -11.74 19.14 -10.24
C GLU A 14 -10.42 19.36 -11.00
N VAL A 15 -9.82 20.56 -10.89
CA VAL A 15 -8.48 20.80 -11.50
C VAL A 15 -7.42 19.88 -10.89
N VAL A 16 -7.42 19.72 -9.57
CA VAL A 16 -6.49 18.84 -8.85
C VAL A 16 -6.62 17.39 -9.30
N HIS A 17 -7.81 16.95 -9.71
CA HIS A 17 -8.03 15.61 -10.26
C HIS A 17 -7.22 15.34 -11.54
N PHE A 18 -6.86 16.37 -12.31
CA PHE A 18 -6.03 16.20 -13.52
C PHE A 18 -4.53 16.26 -13.24
N LEU A 19 -4.12 16.81 -12.09
CA LEU A 19 -2.72 16.98 -11.74
C LEU A 19 -2.08 15.67 -11.28
N GLU A 20 -0.75 15.60 -11.41
CA GLU A 20 0.03 14.58 -10.71
C GLU A 20 0.23 14.97 -9.24
N LEU A 21 0.65 14.01 -8.43
CA LEU A 21 0.86 14.26 -7.00
C LEU A 21 1.90 15.36 -6.75
N ALA A 22 2.99 15.37 -7.54
CA ALA A 22 4.05 16.36 -7.41
C ALA A 22 3.51 17.77 -7.68
N ASP A 23 2.75 17.94 -8.76
CA ASP A 23 2.13 19.21 -9.15
C ASP A 23 1.07 19.66 -8.16
N THR A 24 0.29 18.73 -7.64
CA THR A 24 -0.71 19.01 -6.60
C THR A 24 -0.04 19.57 -5.34
N ILE A 25 1.08 18.98 -4.92
CA ILE A 25 1.83 19.47 -3.75
C ILE A 25 2.44 20.84 -4.04
N SER A 26 2.98 21.06 -5.25
CA SER A 26 3.49 22.36 -5.67
C SER A 26 2.37 23.41 -5.68
N LEU A 27 1.17 23.06 -6.16
CA LEU A 27 0.00 23.93 -6.23
C LEU A 27 -0.41 24.44 -4.84
N ILE A 28 -0.56 23.55 -3.85
CA ILE A 28 -0.95 23.97 -2.49
C ILE A 28 0.13 24.78 -1.77
N GLN A 29 1.37 24.78 -2.26
CA GLN A 29 2.46 25.59 -1.74
C GLN A 29 2.51 27.01 -2.34
N THR A 30 1.71 27.30 -3.37
CA THR A 30 1.75 28.60 -4.07
C THR A 30 1.12 29.75 -3.29
N CYS A 31 0.01 29.51 -2.56
CA CYS A 31 -0.68 30.56 -1.79
C CYS A 31 -1.41 30.00 -0.57
N SER A 32 -1.72 30.87 0.40
CA SER A 32 -2.37 30.50 1.67
C SER A 32 -3.78 29.92 1.50
N TYR A 33 -4.51 30.37 0.48
CA TYR A 33 -5.85 29.86 0.18
C TYR A 33 -5.79 28.40 -0.30
N LEU A 34 -4.92 28.09 -1.26
CA LEU A 34 -4.71 26.72 -1.74
C LEU A 34 -4.09 25.84 -0.64
N TYR A 35 -3.21 26.41 0.18
CA TYR A 35 -2.71 25.72 1.36
C TYR A 35 -3.84 25.36 2.34
N ALA A 36 -4.84 26.23 2.52
CA ALA A 36 -5.98 25.95 3.39
C ALA A 36 -6.83 24.76 2.89
N LEU A 37 -6.88 24.50 1.58
CA LEU A 37 -7.53 23.30 1.02
C LEU A 37 -6.85 22.00 1.48
N SER A 38 -5.55 22.04 1.75
CA SER A 38 -4.81 20.90 2.33
C SER A 38 -5.25 20.57 3.77
N GLY A 39 -6.04 21.44 4.41
CA GLY A 39 -6.73 21.16 5.67
C GLY A 39 -7.98 20.31 5.51
N GLN A 40 -8.50 20.14 4.29
CA GLN A 40 -9.71 19.37 4.02
C GLN A 40 -9.38 17.92 3.69
N ARG A 41 -10.19 17.01 4.22
CA ARG A 41 -10.01 15.57 4.02
C ARG A 41 -10.34 15.11 2.60
N SER A 42 -11.42 15.67 2.03
CA SER A 42 -11.87 15.40 0.65
C SER A 42 -10.78 15.67 -0.38
N PHE A 43 -10.00 16.74 -0.18
CA PHE A 43 -8.85 17.07 -1.02
C PHE A 43 -7.86 15.90 -1.13
N TRP A 44 -7.38 15.37 0.00
CA TRP A 44 -6.40 14.28 -0.01
C TRP A 44 -6.97 12.94 -0.48
N ILE A 45 -8.25 12.68 -0.26
CA ILE A 45 -8.93 11.50 -0.82
C ILE A 45 -8.89 11.57 -2.34
N SER A 46 -9.35 12.67 -2.94
CA SER A 46 -9.34 12.87 -4.41
C SER A 46 -7.94 12.70 -5.00
N VAL A 47 -6.93 13.29 -4.35
CA VAL A 47 -5.53 13.18 -4.77
C VAL A 47 -5.02 11.73 -4.73
N LEU A 48 -5.31 11.00 -3.65
CA LEU A 48 -4.89 9.60 -3.50
C LEU A 48 -5.63 8.66 -4.46
N GLU A 49 -6.92 8.89 -4.71
CA GLU A 49 -7.70 8.12 -5.68
C GLU A 49 -7.15 8.30 -7.09
N THR A 50 -6.92 9.56 -7.50
CA THR A 50 -6.31 9.89 -8.78
C THR A 50 -4.92 9.26 -8.92
N THR A 51 -4.10 9.38 -7.88
CA THR A 51 -2.75 8.79 -7.88
C THR A 51 -2.81 7.27 -7.97
N ARG A 52 -3.75 6.62 -7.26
CA ARG A 52 -3.95 5.16 -7.28
C ARG A 52 -4.32 4.64 -8.67
N MET A 53 -5.06 5.42 -9.46
CA MET A 53 -5.41 5.07 -10.84
C MET A 53 -4.20 5.13 -11.80
N LYS A 54 -3.24 6.01 -11.53
CA LYS A 54 -2.04 6.20 -12.36
C LYS A 54 -0.86 5.34 -11.91
N SER A 55 -0.75 5.02 -10.62
CA SER A 55 0.41 4.32 -10.05
C SER A 55 0.08 3.55 -8.77
N PRO A 56 0.75 2.41 -8.51
CA PRO A 56 0.50 1.60 -7.33
C PRO A 56 1.00 2.29 -6.06
N ILE A 57 0.12 2.93 -5.30
CA ILE A 57 0.47 3.57 -4.01
C ILE A 57 0.62 2.52 -2.90
N ALA A 58 1.35 2.87 -1.83
CA ALA A 58 1.52 2.06 -0.62
C ALA A 58 0.25 2.02 0.27
N CYS A 59 -0.90 1.79 -0.35
CA CYS A 59 -2.21 1.65 0.28
C CYS A 59 -2.91 0.46 -0.39
N PRO A 60 -3.60 -0.42 0.35
CA PRO A 60 -4.30 -1.54 -0.27
C PRO A 60 -5.25 -1.06 -1.38
N PRO A 61 -5.32 -1.76 -2.53
CA PRO A 61 -6.09 -1.31 -3.70
C PRO A 61 -7.57 -1.02 -3.40
N HIS A 62 -8.13 -1.72 -2.40
CA HIS A 62 -9.53 -1.63 -1.98
C HIS A 62 -9.72 -0.97 -0.62
N ALA A 63 -8.69 -0.34 -0.05
CA ALA A 63 -8.85 0.40 1.18
C ALA A 63 -9.78 1.60 0.97
N ASP A 64 -10.83 1.67 1.78
CA ASP A 64 -11.77 2.78 1.84
C ASP A 64 -11.09 4.01 2.45
N LEU A 65 -10.63 4.91 1.58
CA LEU A 65 -9.92 6.14 1.96
C LEU A 65 -10.78 7.05 2.85
N SER A 66 -12.12 6.94 2.76
CA SER A 66 -13.06 7.70 3.58
C SER A 66 -13.08 7.27 5.06
N ARG A 67 -12.36 6.21 5.44
CA ARG A 67 -12.19 5.80 6.84
C ARG A 67 -10.91 6.33 7.48
N PHE A 68 -9.96 6.80 6.69
CA PHE A 68 -8.68 7.28 7.21
C PHE A 68 -8.83 8.70 7.76
N PRO A 69 -8.16 9.01 8.89
CA PRO A 69 -8.08 10.38 9.39
C PRO A 69 -7.18 11.21 8.47
N LEU A 70 -7.38 12.54 8.50
CA LEU A 70 -6.66 13.50 7.65
C LEU A 70 -5.14 13.31 7.69
N GLU A 71 -4.58 13.17 8.89
CA GLU A 71 -3.13 13.02 9.09
C GLU A 71 -2.58 11.73 8.49
N THR A 72 -3.35 10.63 8.49
CA THR A 72 -2.94 9.40 7.82
C THR A 72 -2.96 9.57 6.29
N LEU A 73 -3.97 10.24 5.74
CA LEU A 73 -4.03 10.52 4.30
C LEU A 73 -2.83 11.38 3.85
N LYS A 74 -2.51 12.44 4.60
CA LYS A 74 -1.31 13.25 4.38
C LYS A 74 -0.04 12.40 4.45
N SER A 75 0.09 11.59 5.49
CA SER A 75 1.25 10.71 5.68
C SER A 75 1.44 9.75 4.50
N LEU A 76 0.36 9.16 3.97
CA LEU A 76 0.42 8.31 2.78
C LEU A 76 0.97 9.08 1.56
N VAL A 77 0.42 10.27 1.29
CA VAL A 77 0.86 11.13 0.19
C VAL A 77 2.34 11.51 0.31
N PHE A 78 2.77 12.00 1.46
CA PHE A 78 4.15 12.42 1.64
C PHE A 78 5.13 11.25 1.65
N SER A 79 4.72 10.08 2.16
CA SER A 79 5.53 8.86 2.10
C SER A 79 5.70 8.40 0.65
N TRP A 80 4.63 8.44 -0.14
CA TRP A 80 4.71 8.14 -1.57
C TRP A 80 5.61 9.13 -2.33
N LYS A 81 5.48 10.44 -2.07
CA LYS A 81 6.36 11.46 -2.67
C LYS A 81 7.83 11.18 -2.36
N LYS A 82 8.16 10.86 -1.10
CA LYS A 82 9.53 10.51 -0.69
C LYS A 82 10.04 9.26 -1.42
N LEU A 83 9.20 8.24 -1.55
CA LEU A 83 9.54 7.01 -2.26
C LEU A 83 9.82 7.29 -3.74
N GLN A 84 8.93 8.01 -4.41
CA GLN A 84 9.10 8.43 -5.81
C GLN A 84 10.36 9.24 -6.02
N TYR A 85 10.63 10.22 -5.15
CA TYR A 85 11.86 11.00 -5.20
C TYR A 85 13.11 10.11 -5.11
N ASN A 86 13.12 9.15 -4.19
CA ASN A 86 14.23 8.21 -4.00
C ASN A 86 14.41 7.27 -5.21
N TRP A 87 13.31 6.79 -5.78
CA TRP A 87 13.33 5.90 -6.95
C TRP A 87 13.77 6.60 -8.24
N ASN A 88 13.59 7.92 -8.32
CA ASN A 88 14.03 8.73 -9.43
C ASN A 88 15.50 9.19 -9.33
N GLN A 89 16.23 8.80 -8.27
CA GLN A 89 17.67 9.06 -8.19
C GLN A 89 18.45 8.04 -9.03
N ASP A 90 19.63 8.40 -9.54
CA ASP A 90 20.53 7.47 -10.23
C ASP A 90 20.93 6.28 -9.34
N PHE A 91 21.01 6.51 -8.02
CA PHE A 91 21.36 5.52 -7.01
C PHE A 91 20.34 5.56 -5.86
N PRO A 92 19.17 4.91 -6.00
CA PRO A 92 18.17 4.84 -4.94
C PRO A 92 18.76 4.25 -3.66
N GLN A 93 18.46 4.86 -2.51
CA GLN A 93 18.96 4.41 -1.21
C GLN A 93 17.85 3.77 -0.39
N ILE A 94 18.20 2.79 0.45
CA ILE A 94 17.26 2.24 1.43
C ILE A 94 17.02 3.31 2.49
N VAL A 95 15.77 3.74 2.64
CA VAL A 95 15.39 4.75 3.64
C VAL A 95 14.77 4.05 4.84
N GLY A 96 15.43 4.17 5.99
CA GLY A 96 14.95 3.63 7.26
C GLY A 96 15.74 2.43 7.76
N PRO A 97 15.31 1.83 8.90
CA PRO A 97 15.99 0.68 9.48
C PRO A 97 15.83 -0.55 8.58
N VAL A 98 16.93 -1.29 8.40
CA VAL A 98 16.92 -2.60 7.76
C VAL A 98 16.78 -3.66 8.84
N THR A 99 15.68 -4.40 8.82
CA THR A 99 15.48 -5.57 9.67
C THR A 99 15.93 -6.82 8.92
N SER A 100 16.55 -7.75 9.64
CA SER A 100 16.90 -9.07 9.12
C SER A 100 16.33 -10.12 10.05
N THR A 101 15.73 -11.15 9.47
CA THR A 101 15.18 -12.30 10.20
C THR A 101 15.78 -13.57 9.62
N CYS A 102 16.39 -14.39 10.48
CA CYS A 102 16.95 -15.68 10.11
C CYS A 102 15.91 -16.79 10.34
N PHE A 103 15.64 -17.59 9.32
CA PHE A 103 14.59 -18.63 9.38
C PHE A 103 15.11 -20.04 9.66
N GLY A 104 16.41 -20.22 9.89
CA GLY A 104 17.05 -21.50 10.23
C GLY A 104 16.97 -22.60 9.15
N THR A 105 16.16 -22.37 8.11
CA THR A 105 15.86 -23.26 6.99
C THR A 105 15.84 -22.43 5.70
N PRO A 106 16.13 -23.05 4.54
CA PRO A 106 15.95 -22.39 3.25
C PRO A 106 14.50 -21.92 3.09
N LEU A 107 14.32 -20.68 2.64
CA LEU A 107 13.00 -20.10 2.38
C LEU A 107 12.96 -19.49 0.99
N GLU A 108 11.79 -19.56 0.37
CA GLU A 108 11.50 -18.87 -0.88
C GLU A 108 10.36 -17.87 -0.66
N ILE A 109 10.52 -16.64 -1.16
CA ILE A 109 9.45 -15.64 -1.13
C ILE A 109 8.53 -15.91 -2.32
N LEU A 110 7.36 -16.48 -2.05
CA LEU A 110 6.36 -16.74 -3.08
C LEU A 110 5.67 -15.46 -3.57
N GLY A 111 5.55 -14.46 -2.69
CA GLY A 111 5.00 -13.16 -3.05
C GLY A 111 4.71 -12.30 -1.83
N SER A 112 4.23 -11.08 -2.10
CA SER A 112 3.79 -10.13 -1.08
C SER A 112 2.34 -9.75 -1.30
N VAL A 113 1.60 -9.56 -0.21
CA VAL A 113 0.23 -9.06 -0.27
C VAL A 113 0.29 -7.53 -0.37
N GLN A 114 -0.18 -6.98 -1.49
CA GLN A 114 0.03 -5.58 -1.85
C GLN A 114 -0.63 -4.61 -0.87
N GLY A 115 0.06 -3.50 -0.59
CA GLY A 115 -0.40 -2.52 0.40
C GLY A 115 -0.36 -3.01 1.85
N THR A 116 0.24 -4.17 2.10
CA THR A 116 0.33 -4.76 3.44
C THR A 116 1.77 -5.02 3.89
N GLY A 117 1.93 -5.51 5.13
CA GLY A 117 3.19 -5.98 5.71
C GLY A 117 3.43 -7.49 5.54
N ILE A 118 2.65 -8.20 4.71
CA ILE A 118 2.62 -9.66 4.69
C ILE A 118 3.40 -10.21 3.50
N LEU A 119 4.33 -11.10 3.79
CA LEU A 119 4.98 -11.98 2.83
C LEU A 119 4.39 -13.38 2.91
N VAL A 120 4.26 -14.04 1.77
CA VAL A 120 3.97 -15.47 1.70
C VAL A 120 5.28 -16.19 1.44
N LEU A 121 5.69 -17.02 2.39
CA LEU A 121 6.97 -17.72 2.38
C LEU A 121 6.72 -19.21 2.21
N ALA A 122 7.46 -19.83 1.29
CA ALA A 122 7.58 -21.28 1.21
C ALA A 122 8.80 -21.75 2.01
N MET A 123 8.57 -22.76 2.83
CA MET A 123 9.56 -23.61 3.49
C MET A 123 9.46 -25.02 2.88
N GLU A 124 10.40 -25.91 3.20
CA GLU A 124 10.54 -27.24 2.58
C GLU A 124 9.20 -27.96 2.28
N ASP A 125 8.31 -28.07 3.28
CA ASP A 125 7.02 -28.75 3.14
C ASP A 125 5.81 -27.88 3.49
N SER A 126 6.02 -26.58 3.77
CA SER A 126 4.94 -25.72 4.26
C SER A 126 4.98 -24.30 3.73
N VAL A 127 3.81 -23.66 3.70
CA VAL A 127 3.67 -22.25 3.37
C VAL A 127 3.18 -21.50 4.59
N LEU A 128 3.84 -20.39 4.92
CA LEU A 128 3.43 -19.51 6.00
C LEU A 128 3.27 -18.06 5.53
N CYS A 129 2.46 -17.31 6.27
CA CYS A 129 2.32 -15.88 6.08
C CYS A 129 3.11 -15.16 7.18
N TRP A 130 4.06 -14.32 6.78
CA TRP A 130 4.97 -13.61 7.68
C TRP A 130 4.69 -12.11 7.66
N ASP A 131 4.53 -11.48 8.82
CA ASP A 131 4.45 -10.03 8.94
C ASP A 131 5.86 -9.46 9.14
N TYR A 132 6.41 -8.82 8.10
CA TYR A 132 7.76 -8.25 8.17
C TYR A 132 7.84 -6.99 9.03
N LYS A 133 6.71 -6.35 9.36
CA LYS A 133 6.69 -5.20 10.28
C LYS A 133 6.78 -5.66 11.73
N LEU A 134 6.12 -6.77 12.05
CA LEU A 134 6.17 -7.38 13.38
C LEU A 134 7.35 -8.35 13.54
N ALA A 135 8.02 -8.70 12.44
CA ALA A 135 9.06 -9.73 12.40
C ALA A 135 8.58 -11.05 13.04
N ALA A 136 7.35 -11.44 12.73
CA ALA A 136 6.70 -12.61 13.30
C ALA A 136 5.79 -13.30 12.27
N PRO A 137 5.56 -14.63 12.40
CA PRO A 137 4.54 -15.29 11.60
C PRO A 137 3.16 -14.79 12.04
N LEU A 138 2.21 -14.74 11.11
CA LEU A 138 0.80 -14.53 11.47
C LEU A 138 0.32 -15.69 12.34
N PRO A 139 -0.70 -15.50 13.21
CA PRO A 139 -1.19 -16.51 14.16
C PRO A 139 -1.93 -17.69 13.51
N PHE A 140 -1.68 -17.95 12.23
CA PHE A 140 -2.24 -19.06 11.47
C PHE A 140 -1.23 -20.20 11.40
N PRO A 141 -1.67 -21.46 11.48
CA PRO A 141 -0.78 -22.60 11.28
C PRO A 141 -0.18 -22.56 9.87
N ALA A 142 1.08 -22.99 9.75
CA ALA A 142 1.69 -23.21 8.44
C ALA A 142 0.87 -24.25 7.67
N ILE A 143 0.69 -24.02 6.38
CA ILE A 143 -0.10 -24.89 5.52
C ILE A 143 0.85 -25.93 4.94
N GLU A 144 0.64 -27.20 5.27
CA GLU A 144 1.39 -28.30 4.66
C GLU A 144 0.99 -28.45 3.18
N THR A 145 1.95 -28.22 2.28
CA THR A 145 1.69 -28.21 0.84
C THR A 145 2.60 -29.16 0.06
N GLY A 146 3.69 -29.62 0.68
CA GLY A 146 4.84 -30.14 -0.06
C GLY A 146 5.36 -29.06 -1.02
N SER A 147 5.70 -29.45 -2.25
CA SER A 147 6.20 -28.51 -3.26
C SER A 147 5.09 -27.65 -3.89
N VAL A 148 5.27 -26.34 -3.82
CA VAL A 148 4.37 -25.32 -4.39
C VAL A 148 4.71 -25.08 -5.87
N GLY A 149 3.74 -25.31 -6.76
CA GLY A 149 3.93 -25.10 -8.19
C GLY A 149 3.54 -23.69 -8.67
N SER A 150 2.54 -23.07 -8.06
CA SER A 150 2.16 -21.68 -8.35
C SER A 150 1.33 -21.06 -7.22
N ILE A 151 1.39 -19.73 -7.11
CA ILE A 151 0.61 -18.93 -6.18
C ILE A 151 -0.23 -17.91 -6.97
N SER A 152 -1.44 -17.67 -6.50
CA SER A 152 -2.29 -16.60 -7.00
C SER A 152 -2.92 -15.85 -5.84
N PHE A 153 -2.96 -14.53 -5.97
CA PHE A 153 -3.55 -13.62 -4.99
C PHE A 153 -4.89 -13.14 -5.54
N ILE A 154 -5.94 -13.33 -4.76
CA ILE A 154 -7.28 -12.81 -5.06
C ILE A 154 -7.62 -11.82 -3.97
N GLU A 155 -7.59 -10.54 -4.30
CA GLU A 155 -7.91 -9.48 -3.38
C GLU A 155 -9.42 -9.18 -3.41
N ARG A 156 -10.02 -9.08 -2.23
CA ARG A 156 -11.38 -8.58 -2.02
C ARG A 156 -11.35 -7.51 -0.93
N PRO A 157 -12.30 -6.56 -0.90
CA PRO A 157 -12.38 -5.58 0.19
C PRO A 157 -12.37 -6.27 1.56
N GLY A 158 -11.33 -6.00 2.36
CA GLY A 158 -11.14 -6.57 3.71
C GLY A 158 -10.70 -8.04 3.78
N ILE A 159 -10.55 -8.74 2.65
CA ILE A 159 -10.17 -10.17 2.61
C ILE A 159 -9.13 -10.40 1.53
N TYR A 160 -7.96 -10.90 1.93
CA TYR A 160 -6.94 -11.37 1.00
C TYR A 160 -7.03 -12.89 0.91
N CYS A 161 -7.38 -13.40 -0.28
CA CYS A 161 -7.38 -14.83 -0.54
C CYS A 161 -6.05 -15.21 -1.21
N ILE A 162 -5.35 -16.18 -0.65
CA ILE A 162 -4.19 -16.78 -1.28
C ILE A 162 -4.61 -18.16 -1.76
N ALA A 163 -4.47 -18.40 -3.06
CA ALA A 163 -4.71 -19.68 -3.68
C ALA A 163 -3.38 -20.28 -4.12
N LEU A 164 -3.04 -21.42 -3.53
CA LEU A 164 -1.81 -22.17 -3.75
C LEU A 164 -2.15 -23.43 -4.55
N LYS A 165 -1.43 -23.67 -5.64
CA LYS A 165 -1.49 -24.92 -6.38
C LYS A 165 -0.29 -25.76 -6.00
N ALA A 166 -0.53 -26.82 -5.23
CA ALA A 166 0.48 -27.82 -4.94
C ALA A 166 0.71 -28.73 -6.16
N ASN A 167 1.92 -29.28 -6.30
CA ASN A 167 2.28 -30.13 -7.44
C ASN A 167 1.40 -31.39 -7.60
N MET A 168 0.70 -31.82 -6.55
CA MET A 168 -0.26 -32.93 -6.59
C MET A 168 -1.66 -32.53 -7.12
N GLY A 169 -1.83 -31.34 -7.70
CA GLY A 169 -3.12 -30.87 -8.22
C GLY A 169 -4.09 -30.38 -7.15
N THR A 170 -3.68 -30.37 -5.88
CA THR A 170 -4.47 -29.81 -4.78
C THR A 170 -4.44 -28.29 -4.82
N LEU A 171 -5.62 -27.68 -4.86
CA LEU A 171 -5.81 -26.24 -4.70
C LEU A 171 -6.09 -25.95 -3.22
N LEU A 172 -5.15 -25.28 -2.56
CA LEU A 172 -5.31 -24.83 -1.18
C LEU A 172 -5.69 -23.35 -1.19
N ARG A 173 -6.71 -22.99 -0.41
CA ARG A 173 -7.19 -21.63 -0.28
C ARG A 173 -7.14 -21.20 1.17
N THR A 174 -6.39 -20.14 1.45
CA THR A 174 -6.42 -19.46 2.75
C THR A 174 -6.98 -18.06 2.58
N GLN A 175 -7.65 -17.56 3.62
CA GLN A 175 -8.21 -16.21 3.68
C GLN A 175 -7.60 -15.48 4.86
N ILE A 176 -7.03 -14.31 4.62
CA ILE A 176 -6.49 -13.42 5.65
C ILE A 176 -7.43 -12.22 5.70
N ARG A 177 -8.06 -11.96 6.85
CA ARG A 177 -8.86 -10.74 7.02
C ARG A 177 -7.96 -9.60 7.47
N SER A 178 -8.28 -8.38 7.05
CA SER A 178 -7.55 -7.18 7.50
C SER A 178 -7.58 -6.99 9.02
N ASP A 179 -8.66 -7.47 9.64
CA ASP A 179 -8.96 -7.26 11.06
C ASP A 179 -8.25 -8.27 11.96
N ASP A 180 -7.69 -9.35 11.41
CA ASP A 180 -6.92 -10.36 12.15
C ASP A 180 -5.55 -9.83 12.65
N ARG A 181 -5.34 -8.50 12.58
CA ARG A 181 -4.12 -7.79 13.00
C ARG A 181 -4.21 -7.15 14.38
N THR A 182 -5.41 -7.10 14.96
CA THR A 182 -5.64 -6.50 16.29
C THR A 182 -5.53 -7.51 17.40
#